data_AF-B7X0T3-F1
#
_entry.id   AF-B7X0T3-F1
#
_cell.length_a   1.000
_cell.length_b   1.000
_cell.length_c   1.000
_cell.angle_alpha   90.00
_cell.angle_beta   90.00
_cell.angle_gamma   90.00
#
_symmetry.space_group_name_H-M   'P 1'
#
loop_
_entity.id
_entity.type
_entity.pdbx_description
1 polymer ?
#
loop_
_entity_poly.entity_id
_entity_poly.type
_entity_poly.pdbx_seq_one_letter_code
_entity_poly.pdbx_strand_id
1 'polypeptide(L)'
;MHTIPTKDRMGLVMVHGEPYAIVDIGLRMLTPRELYRAQGFPESYIIDRGGAGEAITKTAQVRMCGNSVCPPLSRAIVAANYSEAGQLRKVA
;
A
#
# COMPACT_ATOMS: atom_id res chain seq x y z
N MET A 1 28.09 8.62 12.53
CA MET A 1 28.32 8.07 11.17
C MET A 1 29.34 6.97 11.30
N HIS A 2 28.98 5.70 11.07
CA HIS A 2 29.91 4.58 11.21
C HIS A 2 30.66 4.32 9.91
N THR A 3 31.95 3.97 10.02
CA THR A 3 32.82 3.61 8.90
C THR A 3 32.31 2.33 8.23
N ILE A 4 32.06 2.38 6.92
CA ILE A 4 31.78 1.18 6.13
C ILE A 4 33.13 0.51 5.84
N PRO A 5 33.38 -0.71 6.34
CA PRO A 5 34.65 -1.41 6.13
C PRO A 5 34.79 -1.88 4.66
N THR A 6 36.03 -2.02 4.20
CA THR A 6 36.39 -2.54 2.86
C THR A 6 36.12 -4.04 2.66
N LYS A 7 35.68 -4.74 3.71
CA LYS A 7 35.24 -6.13 3.64
C LYS A 7 33.71 -6.16 3.53
N ASP A 8 33.19 -7.00 2.65
CA ASP A 8 31.75 -7.21 2.45
C ASP A 8 31.11 -7.80 3.72
N ARG A 9 30.71 -6.92 4.65
CA ARG A 9 29.99 -7.29 5.89
C ARG A 9 28.51 -6.93 5.85
N MET A 10 28.07 -6.22 4.82
CA MET A 10 26.65 -5.96 4.58
C MET A 10 26.02 -7.23 4.00
N GLY A 11 25.16 -7.88 4.77
CA GLY A 11 24.51 -9.15 4.38
C GLY A 11 25.06 -10.40 5.07
N LEU A 12 26.09 -10.30 5.92
CA LEU A 12 26.55 -11.44 6.73
C LEU A 12 25.75 -11.50 8.05
N VAL A 13 25.13 -12.64 8.33
CA VAL A 13 24.36 -12.90 9.55
C VAL A 13 24.88 -14.15 10.25
N MET A 14 24.81 -14.17 11.57
CA MET A 14 25.17 -15.35 12.35
C MET A 14 23.91 -16.16 12.65
N VAL A 15 23.88 -17.43 12.26
CA VAL A 15 22.80 -18.38 12.59
C VAL A 15 23.45 -19.49 13.42
N HIS A 16 23.05 -19.62 14.69
CA HIS A 16 23.64 -20.59 15.63
C HIS A 16 25.19 -20.54 15.74
N GLY A 17 25.79 -19.36 15.61
CA GLY A 17 27.25 -19.19 15.68
C GLY A 17 27.98 -19.52 14.38
N GLU A 18 27.27 -19.92 13.33
CA GLU A 18 27.80 -20.13 12.00
C GLU A 18 27.48 -18.92 11.09
N PRO A 19 28.45 -18.41 10.31
CA PRO A 19 28.24 -17.26 9.44
C PRO A 19 27.52 -17.65 8.14
N TYR A 20 26.45 -16.93 7.82
CA TYR A 20 25.68 -17.05 6.57
C TYR A 20 25.71 -15.72 5.80
N ALA A 21 25.69 -15.81 4.48
CA ALA A 21 25.52 -14.65 3.61
C ALA A 21 24.08 -14.58 3.10
N ILE A 22 23.45 -13.43 3.26
CA ILE A 22 22.17 -13.09 2.63
C ILE A 22 22.45 -12.85 1.15
N VAL A 23 22.01 -13.80 0.32
CA VAL A 23 22.13 -13.71 -1.15
C VAL A 23 20.91 -12.97 -1.73
N ASP A 24 19.72 -13.28 -1.24
CA ASP A 24 18.48 -12.62 -1.60
C ASP A 24 17.47 -12.77 -0.45
N ILE A 25 16.64 -11.75 -0.27
CA ILE A 25 15.52 -11.72 0.69
C ILE A 25 14.15 -11.81 -0.01
N GLY A 26 14.14 -12.00 -1.33
CA GLY A 26 12.94 -12.24 -2.13
C GLY A 26 12.05 -11.01 -2.28
N LEU A 27 12.61 -9.80 -2.18
CA LEU A 27 11.83 -8.58 -2.39
C LEU A 27 11.47 -8.41 -3.85
N ARG A 28 10.20 -8.06 -4.11
CA ARG A 28 9.72 -7.66 -5.43
C ARG A 28 8.76 -6.49 -5.32
N MET A 29 8.56 -5.80 -6.44
CA MET A 29 7.49 -4.83 -6.55
C MET A 29 6.12 -5.52 -6.39
N LEU A 30 5.24 -4.88 -5.65
CA LEU A 30 3.86 -5.29 -5.55
C LEU A 30 3.15 -5.10 -6.89
N THR A 31 2.26 -6.03 -7.22
CA THR A 31 1.34 -5.93 -8.34
C THR A 31 0.29 -4.86 -8.05
N PRO A 32 -0.38 -4.29 -9.08
CA PRO A 32 -1.46 -3.34 -8.86
C PRO A 32 -2.51 -3.86 -7.87
N ARG A 33 -2.97 -5.10 -8.03
CA ARG A 33 -3.98 -5.70 -7.13
C ARG A 33 -3.50 -5.74 -5.68
N GLU A 34 -2.24 -6.10 -5.43
CA GLU A 34 -1.67 -6.09 -4.07
C GLU A 34 -1.62 -4.69 -3.47
N LEU A 35 -1.30 -3.66 -4.27
CA LEU A 35 -1.32 -2.27 -3.81
C LEU A 35 -2.73 -1.82 -3.40
N TYR A 36 -3.75 -2.12 -4.21
CA TYR A 36 -5.14 -1.78 -3.88
C TYR A 36 -5.64 -2.54 -2.65
N ARG A 37 -5.28 -3.83 -2.49
CA ARG A 37 -5.58 -4.59 -1.27
C ARG A 37 -4.93 -3.98 -0.03
N ALA A 38 -3.67 -3.56 -0.14
CA ALA A 38 -2.96 -2.91 0.95
C ALA A 38 -3.62 -1.58 1.38
N GLN A 39 -4.29 -0.88 0.46
CA GLN A 39 -5.11 0.29 0.77
C GLN A 39 -6.51 -0.05 1.30
N GLY A 40 -6.90 -1.32 1.38
CA GLY A 40 -8.22 -1.73 1.87
C GLY A 40 -9.34 -1.66 0.82
N PHE A 41 -9.00 -1.61 -0.47
CA PHE A 41 -10.01 -1.78 -1.52
C PHE A 41 -10.49 -3.24 -1.58
N PRO A 42 -11.79 -3.48 -1.81
CA PRO A 42 -12.31 -4.83 -1.97
C PRO A 42 -11.82 -5.47 -3.28
N GLU A 43 -11.83 -6.81 -3.34
CA GLU A 43 -11.49 -7.57 -4.55
C GLU A 43 -12.40 -7.21 -5.74
N SER A 44 -13.65 -6.85 -5.47
CA SER A 44 -14.62 -6.40 -6.48
C SER A 44 -14.30 -5.03 -7.08
N TYR A 45 -13.34 -4.28 -6.53
CA TYR A 45 -12.96 -2.98 -7.07
C TYR A 45 -12.23 -3.14 -8.41
N ILE A 46 -12.78 -2.53 -9.45
CA ILE A 46 -12.30 -2.60 -10.82
C ILE A 46 -11.15 -1.60 -10.98
N ILE A 47 -9.98 -2.09 -11.41
CA ILE A 47 -8.75 -1.29 -11.54
C ILE A 47 -8.19 -1.31 -12.96
N ASP A 48 -8.65 -2.24 -13.79
CA ASP A 48 -8.07 -2.58 -15.08
C ASP A 48 -8.86 -2.03 -16.27
N ARG A 49 -10.02 -1.42 -16.01
CA ARG A 49 -10.88 -0.81 -17.02
C ARG A 49 -11.51 0.48 -16.51
N GLY A 50 -11.64 1.46 -17.39
CA GLY A 50 -12.28 2.73 -17.11
C GLY A 50 -13.79 2.69 -17.26
N GLY A 51 -14.43 3.86 -17.16
CA GLY A 51 -15.88 4.00 -17.14
C GLY A 51 -16.58 3.58 -18.44
N ALA A 52 -15.87 3.63 -19.57
CA ALA A 52 -16.37 3.16 -20.86
C ALA A 52 -15.87 1.73 -21.20
N GLY A 53 -15.19 1.06 -20.26
CA GLY A 53 -14.64 -0.29 -20.44
C GLY A 53 -13.26 -0.33 -21.11
N GLU A 54 -12.64 0.82 -21.37
CA GLU A 54 -11.30 0.92 -21.94
C GLU A 54 -10.24 0.37 -20.98
N ALA A 55 -9.26 -0.37 -21.51
CA ALA A 55 -8.22 -0.99 -20.68
C ALA A 55 -7.28 0.06 -20.06
N ILE A 56 -6.98 -0.10 -18.77
CA ILE A 56 -6.06 0.77 -18.01
C ILE A 56 -4.69 0.07 -17.91
N THR A 57 -3.64 0.76 -18.35
CA THR A 57 -2.27 0.25 -18.31
C THR A 57 -1.77 0.05 -16.87
N LYS A 58 -0.89 -0.92 -16.63
CA LYS A 58 -0.31 -1.20 -15.30
C LYS A 58 0.22 0.06 -14.61
N THR A 59 0.93 0.92 -15.36
CA THR A 59 1.48 2.19 -14.84
C THR A 59 0.37 3.14 -14.39
N ALA A 60 -0.72 3.24 -15.16
CA ALA A 60 -1.86 4.06 -14.78
C ALA A 60 -2.58 3.49 -13.54
N GLN A 61 -2.72 2.17 -13.41
CA GLN A 61 -3.29 1.54 -12.22
C GLN A 61 -2.50 1.87 -10.95
N VAL A 62 -1.16 1.79 -11.02
CA VAL A 62 -0.26 2.12 -9.91
C VAL A 62 -0.34 3.62 -9.58
N ARG A 63 -0.34 4.50 -10.59
CA ARG A 63 -0.51 5.94 -10.39
C ARG A 63 -1.84 6.27 -9.72
N MET A 64 -2.93 5.66 -10.15
CA MET A 64 -4.26 5.86 -9.56
C MET A 64 -4.32 5.38 -8.11
N CYS A 65 -3.75 4.21 -7.81
CA CYS A 65 -3.62 3.72 -6.44
C CYS A 65 -2.81 4.71 -5.58
N GLY A 66 -1.65 5.17 -6.05
CA GLY A 66 -0.83 6.14 -5.32
C GLY A 66 -1.53 7.47 -5.02
N ASN A 67 -2.58 7.83 -5.75
CA ASN A 67 -3.39 9.03 -5.53
C ASN A 67 -4.75 8.77 -4.87
N SER A 68 -5.07 7.51 -4.54
CA SER A 68 -6.32 7.17 -3.86
C SER A 68 -6.23 7.36 -2.35
N VAL A 69 -7.39 7.30 -1.68
CA VAL A 69 -7.48 7.34 -0.23
C VAL A 69 -7.97 5.99 0.28
N CYS A 70 -7.37 5.51 1.37
CA CYS A 70 -7.71 4.26 2.05
C CYS A 70 -9.20 4.22 2.45
N PRO A 71 -10.05 3.37 1.82
CA PRO A 71 -11.48 3.33 2.08
C PRO A 71 -11.89 3.09 3.55
N PRO A 72 -11.28 2.15 4.31
CA PRO A 72 -11.67 1.96 5.71
C PRO A 72 -11.33 3.17 6.58
N LEU A 73 -10.22 3.85 6.30
CA LEU A 73 -9.85 5.08 7.02
C LEU A 73 -10.86 6.20 6.72
N SER A 74 -11.16 6.46 5.45
CA SER A 74 -12.16 7.45 5.04
C SER A 74 -13.52 7.18 5.69
N ARG A 75 -13.95 5.90 5.72
CA ARG A 75 -15.19 5.49 6.38
C ARG A 75 -15.18 5.83 7.87
N ALA A 76 -14.10 5.52 8.58
CA ALA A 76 -13.97 5.78 10.01
C ALA A 76 -14.02 7.29 10.33
N ILE A 77 -13.32 8.11 9.54
CA ILE A 77 -13.33 9.58 9.69
C ILE A 77 -14.75 10.12 9.49
N VAL A 78 -15.44 9.70 8.42
CA VAL A 78 -16.82 10.15 8.16
C VAL A 78 -17.74 9.71 9.30
N ALA A 79 -17.67 8.46 9.74
CA ALA A 79 -18.52 7.95 10.82
C ALA A 79 -18.31 8.70 12.15
N ALA A 80 -17.08 9.12 12.45
CA ALA A 80 -16.78 9.88 13.66
C ALA A 80 -17.31 11.32 13.62
N ASN A 81 -17.40 11.93 12.43
CA ASN A 81 -17.74 13.34 12.27
C ASN A 81 -19.19 13.58 11.81
N TYR A 82 -19.84 12.56 11.25
CA TYR A 82 -21.18 12.65 10.69
C TYR A 82 -22.17 11.88 11.56
N SER A 83 -23.19 12.60 12.04
CA SER A 83 -24.44 12.00 12.52
C SER A 83 -25.62 12.71 11.87
N GLU A 84 -26.63 11.95 11.45
CA GLU A 84 -27.81 12.48 10.76
C GLU A 84 -28.54 13.54 11.62
N ALA A 85 -28.71 13.24 12.91
CA ALA A 85 -29.27 14.20 13.88
C ALA A 85 -28.40 15.45 14.07
N GLY A 86 -27.07 15.32 14.01
CA GLY A 86 -26.14 16.45 14.11
C GLY A 86 -26.15 17.36 12.88
N GLN A 87 -26.49 16.82 11.70
CA GLN A 87 -26.69 17.63 10.50
C GLN A 87 -28.02 18.38 10.53
N LEU A 88 -29.13 17.72 10.90
CA LEU A 88 -30.44 18.36 10.99
C LEU A 88 -30.44 19.58 11.94
N ARG A 89 -29.69 19.51 13.05
CA ARG A 89 -29.51 20.64 13.99
C ARG A 89 -28.70 21.82 13.45
N LYS A 90 -27.88 21.64 12.41
CA LYS A 90 -27.09 22.73 11.81
C LYS A 90 -27.85 23.46 10.70
N VAL A 91 -28.92 22.86 10.19
CA VAL A 91 -29.71 23.38 9.05
C VAL A 91 -30.98 24.11 9.53
N ALA A 92 -31.41 23.85 10.77
CA ALA A 92 -32.46 24.59 11.48
C ALA A 92 -31.87 25.82 12.20
#